data_AF-A0A2V6J4J7-F1
#
_entry.id   AF-A0A2V6J4J7-F1
#
_cell.length_a   1.000
_cell.length_b   1.000
_cell.length_c   1.000
_cell.angle_alpha   90.00
_cell.angle_beta   90.00
_cell.angle_gamma   90.00
#
_symmetry.space_group_name_H-M   'P 1'
#
loop_
_entity.id
_entity.type
_entity.pdbx_description
1 polymer ?
#
loop_
_entity_poly.entity_id
_entity_poly.type
_entity_poly.pdbx_seq_one_letter_code
_entity_poly.pdbx_strand_id
1 'polypeptide(L)'
;MTLNSGQVFHWEKIGDGFYGMIGDRAVYVEQRGDILKVRFGEMRALPKVVARYFALDHPLEEICASLPRDPVMNAARDFCRGLRIIRQPQ
;
A
#
# COMPACT_ATOMS: atom_id res chain seq x y z
N MET A 1 -1.52 -1.45 7.38
CA MET A 1 -2.78 -0.70 7.28
C MET A 1 -3.42 -0.87 5.91
N THR A 2 -2.78 -0.44 4.82
CA THR A 2 -3.30 -0.54 3.44
C THR A 2 -3.79 -1.94 3.05
N LEU A 3 -3.03 -2.99 3.36
CA LEU A 3 -3.42 -4.37 3.05
C LEU A 3 -4.56 -4.92 3.92
N ASN A 4 -4.84 -4.29 5.07
CA ASN A 4 -5.86 -4.73 6.02
C ASN A 4 -7.08 -3.79 6.05
N SER A 5 -7.18 -2.86 5.10
CA SER A 5 -8.27 -1.86 5.08
C SER A 5 -9.56 -2.38 4.42
N GLY A 6 -9.64 -3.69 4.14
CA GLY A 6 -10.75 -4.30 3.39
C GLY A 6 -10.70 -4.10 1.88
N GLN A 7 -9.67 -3.43 1.35
CA GLN A 7 -9.52 -3.23 -0.11
C GLN A 7 -9.12 -4.52 -0.82
N VAL A 8 -8.25 -5.33 -0.21
CA VAL A 8 -7.69 -6.57 -0.77
C VAL A 8 -7.87 -7.70 0.24
N PHE A 9 -7.99 -8.94 -0.23
CA PHE A 9 -8.22 -10.12 0.61
C PHE A 9 -7.16 -11.22 0.46
N HIS A 10 -6.32 -11.13 -0.58
CA HIS A 10 -5.35 -12.17 -0.95
C HIS A 10 -3.92 -11.88 -0.45
N TRP A 11 -3.80 -11.11 0.63
CA TRP A 11 -2.53 -10.82 1.28
C TRP A 11 -2.50 -11.47 2.67
N GLU A 12 -1.48 -12.28 2.91
CA GLU A 12 -1.26 -12.97 4.17
C GLU A 12 -0.05 -12.41 4.89
N LYS A 13 -0.17 -12.19 6.20
CA LYS A 13 0.95 -11.71 7.01
C LYS A 13 1.92 -12.86 7.29
N ILE A 14 3.20 -12.67 6.98
CA ILE A 14 4.28 -13.64 7.25
C ILE A 14 5.47 -12.89 7.88
N GLY A 15 5.74 -13.20 9.16
CA GLY A 15 6.75 -12.49 9.94
C GLY A 15 6.45 -10.99 10.01
N ASP A 16 7.44 -10.19 9.60
CA ASP A 16 7.37 -8.72 9.58
C ASP A 16 6.67 -8.15 8.33
N GLY A 17 6.35 -8.99 7.35
CA GLY A 17 5.83 -8.57 6.05
C GLY A 17 4.56 -9.30 5.65
N PHE A 18 4.24 -9.16 4.37
CA PHE A 18 3.06 -9.75 3.76
C PHE A 18 3.44 -10.46 2.47
N TYR A 19 2.84 -11.62 2.24
CA TYR A 19 2.93 -12.37 1.01
C TYR A 19 1.59 -12.32 0.28
N GLY A 20 1.63 -12.13 -1.03
CA GLY A 20 0.43 -12.04 -1.85
C GLY A 20 0.75 -12.05 -3.33
N MET A 21 -0.25 -11.72 -4.14
CA MET A 21 -0.09 -11.65 -5.59
C MET A 21 -0.37 -10.26 -6.14
N ILE A 22 0.42 -9.84 -7.13
CA ILE A 22 0.16 -8.67 -7.95
C ILE A 22 0.08 -9.15 -9.40
N GLY A 23 -1.14 -9.21 -9.94
CA GLY A 23 -1.40 -9.91 -11.21
C GLY A 23 -1.11 -11.40 -11.06
N ASP A 24 -0.24 -11.93 -11.92
CA ASP A 24 0.21 -13.33 -11.95
C ASP A 24 1.48 -13.59 -11.11
N ARG A 25 1.95 -12.59 -10.34
CA ARG A 25 3.25 -12.64 -9.67
C ARG A 25 3.09 -12.74 -8.17
N ALA A 26 3.74 -13.75 -7.57
CA ALA A 26 3.89 -13.82 -6.14
C ALA A 26 4.93 -12.81 -5.63
N VAL A 27 4.56 -12.05 -4.61
CA VAL A 27 5.36 -10.95 -4.07
C VAL A 27 5.32 -10.97 -2.56
N TYR A 28 6.50 -10.82 -1.95
CA TYR A 28 6.64 -10.48 -0.54
C TYR A 28 6.93 -8.98 -0.42
N VAL A 29 6.20 -8.29 0.45
CA VAL A 29 6.41 -6.88 0.78
C VAL A 29 6.60 -6.69 2.27
N GLU A 30 7.53 -5.82 2.64
CA GLU A 30 7.82 -5.48 4.03
C GLU A 30 8.13 -3.99 4.11
N GLN A 31 7.42 -3.25 4.95
CA GLN A 31 7.71 -1.83 5.18
C GLN A 31 8.64 -1.69 6.39
N ARG A 32 9.77 -1.01 6.21
CA ARG A 32 10.67 -0.60 7.29
C ARG A 32 10.84 0.92 7.24
N GLY A 33 10.12 1.62 8.10
CA GLY A 33 10.08 3.08 8.07
C GLY A 33 9.51 3.60 6.74
N ASP A 34 10.30 4.40 6.04
CA ASP A 34 10.03 4.98 4.72
C ASP A 34 10.40 4.05 3.55
N ILE A 35 11.05 2.92 3.82
CA ILE A 35 11.48 1.97 2.79
C ILE A 35 10.47 0.82 2.68
N LEU A 36 9.97 0.59 1.46
CA LEU A 36 9.22 -0.61 1.11
C LEU A 36 10.18 -1.63 0.47
N LYS A 37 10.50 -2.70 1.20
CA LYS A 37 11.26 -3.84 0.69
C LYS A 37 10.34 -4.77 -0.08
N VAL A 38 10.82 -5.28 -1.22
CA VAL A 38 10.07 -6.20 -2.05
C VAL A 38 10.95 -7.38 -2.46
N ARG A 39 10.43 -8.61 -2.34
CA ARG A 39 11.07 -9.85 -2.81
C ARG A 39 10.13 -10.62 -3.75
N PHE A 40 10.70 -11.22 -4.80
CA PHE A 40 9.98 -11.81 -5.94
C PHE A 40 10.95 -12.63 -6.81
N GLY A 41 10.41 -13.43 -7.73
CA GLY A 41 11.19 -14.32 -8.60
C GLY A 41 11.87 -13.68 -9.83
N GLU A 42 11.34 -12.58 -10.40
CA GLU A 42 11.80 -12.06 -11.72
C GLU A 42 12.12 -10.55 -11.76
N MET A 43 13.40 -10.19 -11.76
CA MET A 43 13.96 -8.89 -11.33
C MET A 43 13.61 -7.59 -12.12
N ARG A 44 13.23 -7.64 -13.40
CA ARG A 44 13.38 -6.46 -14.30
C ARG A 44 12.21 -5.46 -14.38
N ALA A 45 10.97 -5.84 -14.10
CA ALA A 45 9.80 -4.95 -14.26
C ALA A 45 9.16 -4.47 -12.94
N LEU A 46 9.69 -4.95 -11.81
CA LEU A 46 8.95 -4.95 -10.55
C LEU A 46 8.81 -3.59 -9.85
N PRO A 47 9.83 -2.71 -9.78
CA PRO A 47 9.66 -1.44 -9.06
C PRO A 47 8.49 -0.62 -9.57
N LYS A 48 8.27 -0.61 -10.90
CA LYS A 48 7.16 0.09 -11.53
C LYS A 48 5.81 -0.59 -11.25
N VAL A 49 5.75 -1.92 -11.30
CA VAL A 49 4.52 -2.68 -11.02
C VAL A 49 4.08 -2.49 -9.57
N VAL A 50 5.00 -2.61 -8.62
CA VAL A 50 4.73 -2.43 -7.19
C VAL A 50 4.38 -0.97 -6.88
N ALA A 51 5.15 -0.01 -7.40
CA ALA A 51 4.85 1.40 -7.21
C ALA A 51 3.45 1.75 -7.74
N ARG A 52 3.09 1.23 -8.92
CA ARG A 52 1.76 1.43 -9.48
C ARG A 52 0.66 0.75 -8.67
N TYR A 53 0.88 -0.50 -8.24
CA TYR A 53 -0.10 -1.28 -7.48
C TYR A 53 -0.44 -0.63 -6.13
N PHE A 54 0.59 -0.23 -5.36
CA PHE A 54 0.41 0.48 -4.09
C PHE A 54 0.15 1.99 -4.27
N ALA A 55 -0.01 2.45 -5.51
CA ALA A 55 -0.20 3.86 -5.85
C ALA A 55 0.83 4.79 -5.16
N LEU A 56 2.11 4.40 -5.13
CA LEU A 56 3.19 5.14 -4.47
C LEU A 56 3.42 6.52 -5.08
N ASP A 57 2.99 6.70 -6.33
CA ASP A 57 2.98 7.95 -7.08
C ASP A 57 1.91 8.95 -6.64
N HIS A 58 0.91 8.55 -5.83
CA HIS A 58 -0.06 9.50 -5.30
C HIS A 58 0.58 10.44 -4.26
N PRO A 59 0.34 11.76 -4.35
CA PRO A 59 0.75 12.72 -3.35
C PRO A 59 -0.18 12.63 -2.13
N LEU A 60 0.03 11.59 -1.31
CA LEU A 60 -0.85 11.27 -0.18
C LEU A 60 -1.00 12.45 0.78
N GLU A 61 0.08 13.21 1.01
CA GLU A 61 0.06 14.40 1.86
C GLU A 61 -0.83 15.50 1.31
N GLU A 62 -0.79 15.77 0.00
CA GLU A 62 -1.65 16.77 -0.64
C GLU A 62 -3.12 16.35 -0.60
N ILE A 63 -3.42 15.08 -0.90
CA ILE A 63 -4.77 14.51 -0.80
C ILE A 63 -5.26 14.62 0.64
N CYS A 64 -4.43 14.23 1.62
CA CYS A 64 -4.80 14.37 3.01
C CYS A 64 -5.01 15.83 3.40
N ALA A 65 -4.20 16.77 2.90
CA ALA A 65 -4.32 18.20 3.19
C ALA A 65 -5.59 18.85 2.60
N SER A 66 -6.12 18.31 1.50
CA SER A 66 -7.32 18.85 0.84
C SER A 66 -8.64 18.48 1.53
N LEU A 67 -8.65 17.47 2.42
CA LEU A 67 -9.87 17.11 3.16
C LEU A 67 -10.24 18.19 4.20
N PRO A 68 -11.50 18.26 4.66
CA PRO A 68 -11.90 19.15 5.74
C PRO A 68 -11.07 18.96 7.02
N ARG A 69 -10.87 20.03 7.79
CA ARG A 69 -10.10 20.01 9.06
C ARG A 69 -11.00 20.01 10.29
N ASP A 70 -12.12 19.30 10.22
CA ASP A 70 -12.99 19.09 11.37
C ASP A 70 -12.48 17.95 12.28
N PRO A 71 -12.93 17.87 13.54
CA PRO A 71 -12.46 16.87 14.49
C PRO A 71 -12.66 15.42 14.03
N VAL A 72 -13.76 15.12 13.32
CA VAL A 72 -14.06 13.76 12.84
C VAL A 72 -13.08 13.37 11.74
N MET A 73 -12.87 14.26 10.78
CA MET A 73 -11.91 14.02 9.69
C MET A 73 -10.47 13.95 10.19
N ASN A 74 -10.10 14.72 11.20
CA ASN A 74 -8.76 14.63 11.82
C ASN A 74 -8.56 13.28 12.52
N ALA A 75 -9.54 12.82 13.31
CA ALA A 75 -9.49 11.51 13.93
C ALA A 75 -9.37 10.37 12.90
N ALA A 76 -10.12 10.47 11.79
CA ALA A 76 -10.03 9.51 10.69
C ALA A 76 -8.66 9.53 10.00
N ARG A 77 -8.07 10.71 9.76
CA ARG A 77 -6.72 10.84 9.19
C ARG A 77 -5.65 10.21 10.08
N ASP A 78 -5.74 10.42 11.39
CA ASP A 78 -4.79 9.87 12.34
C ASP A 78 -4.91 8.34 12.43
N PHE A 79 -6.16 7.83 12.46
CA PHE A 79 -6.42 6.39 12.46
C PHE A 79 -5.99 5.71 11.15
N CYS A 80 -6.18 6.37 10.01
CA CYS A 80 -5.87 5.84 8.68
C CYS A 80 -4.53 6.32 8.12
N ARG A 81 -3.59 6.76 8.98
CA ARG A 81 -2.31 7.31 8.52
C ARG A 81 -1.54 6.31 7.65
N GLY A 82 -1.18 6.75 6.43
CA GLY A 82 -0.46 5.92 5.46
C GLY A 82 -1.33 4.96 4.64
N LEU A 83 -2.66 5.02 4.80
CA LEU A 83 -3.60 4.32 3.93
C LEU A 83 -3.43 4.81 2.49
N ARG A 84 -3.22 3.88 1.56
CA ARG A 84 -3.24 4.13 0.12
C ARG A 84 -4.35 3.34 -0.54
N ILE A 85 -4.88 3.87 -1.64
CA ILE A 85 -5.88 3.17 -2.45
C ILE A 85 -5.15 2.29 -3.47
N ILE A 86 -5.35 0.98 -3.39
CA ILE A 86 -4.64 0.00 -4.23
C ILE A 86 -5.24 0.00 -5.64
N ARG A 87 -4.38 0.03 -6.66
CA ARG A 87 -4.78 -0.13 -8.06
C ARG A 87 -4.84 -1.62 -8.39
N GLN A 88 -6.00 -2.24 -8.14
CA GLN A 88 -6.22 -3.64 -8.49
C GLN A 88 -6.29 -3.80 -10.01
N PRO A 89 -5.59 -4.79 -10.60
CA PRO A 89 -5.84 -5.17 -11.99
C PRO A 89 -7.29 -5.66 -12.15
N GLN A 90 -7.91 -5.32 -13.28
CA GLN A 90 -9.23 -5.82 -13.68
C GLN A 90 -9.17 -7.31 -14.02
#